data_AF-A0A2U9R7R9-F1
#
_entry.id   AF-A0A2U9R7R9-F1
#
_cell.length_a   1.000
_cell.length_b   1.000
_cell.length_c   1.000
_cell.angle_alpha   90.00
_cell.angle_beta   90.00
_cell.angle_gamma   90.00
#
_symmetry.space_group_name_H-M   'P 1'
#
loop_
_entity.id
_entity.type
_entity.pdbx_description
1 polymer ?
#
loop_
_entity_poly.entity_id
_entity_poly.type
_entity_poly.pdbx_seq_one_letter_code
_entity_poly.pdbx_strand_id
1 'polypeptide(L)'
;MNPLELSGIPTSFKPPPVPYFLCEYCQKISDTCYFCLNQTSNFERKLYQFQLYNEPNNLPIEEVVKHCDKSFIYEENIDNADKIYEPYITRCKVEDEYDVEGKRKKKDHPGFCKYCIIEGAQWDSNFYERNNSRYRGHMINTHGIHPNGTRCKLPETGVFCYKWIRNHWFETSGFFCPYIGCNEPLTLGEKGHGFHEYLRHWSKCHADG
;
A
#
# COMPACT_ATOMS: atom_id res chain seq x y z
N MET A 1 -47.68 -0.44 24.59
CA MET A 1 -46.42 -0.95 24.00
C MET A 1 -45.33 -0.67 25.02
N ASN A 2 -44.69 -1.70 25.58
CA ASN A 2 -43.59 -1.53 26.52
C ASN A 2 -42.33 -1.13 25.76
N PRO A 3 -41.52 -0.17 26.26
CA PRO A 3 -40.20 0.08 25.72
C PRO A 3 -39.34 -1.16 26.02
N LEU A 4 -38.73 -1.74 24.99
CA LEU A 4 -37.68 -2.74 25.16
C LEU A 4 -36.51 -2.07 25.90
N GLU A 5 -36.31 -2.46 27.16
CA GLU A 5 -35.09 -2.13 27.90
C GLU A 5 -33.89 -2.68 27.12
N LEU A 6 -33.03 -1.79 26.64
CA LEU A 6 -31.70 -2.11 26.12
C LEU A 6 -30.76 -2.50 27.27
N SER A 7 -31.19 -3.42 28.14
CA SER A 7 -30.37 -3.96 29.23
C SER A 7 -29.44 -5.04 28.65
N GLY A 8 -28.27 -4.62 28.19
CA GLY A 8 -27.28 -5.59 27.68
C GLY A 8 -26.14 -5.01 26.87
N ILE A 9 -26.15 -3.72 26.55
CA ILE A 9 -24.98 -3.08 25.93
C ILE A 9 -23.95 -2.83 27.06
N PRO A 10 -22.76 -3.47 27.03
CA PRO A 10 -21.73 -3.21 28.02
C PRO A 10 -21.38 -1.73 28.01
N THR A 11 -21.53 -1.06 29.15
CA THR A 11 -21.22 0.36 29.32
C THR A 11 -19.72 0.66 29.29
N SER A 12 -18.89 -0.38 29.40
CA SER A 12 -17.46 -0.30 29.18
C SER A 12 -16.90 -1.64 28.70
N PHE A 13 -15.97 -1.57 27.75
CA PHE A 13 -15.13 -2.70 27.40
C PHE A 13 -14.09 -2.89 28.51
N LYS A 14 -13.90 -4.12 28.99
CA LYS A 14 -12.81 -4.42 29.92
C LYS A 14 -11.47 -4.08 29.24
N PRO A 15 -10.56 -3.35 29.91
CA PRO A 15 -9.25 -3.06 29.35
C PRO A 15 -8.49 -4.38 29.08
N PRO A 16 -7.59 -4.40 28.09
CA PRO A 16 -6.70 -5.54 27.87
C PRO A 16 -5.91 -5.89 29.14
N PRO A 17 -5.75 -7.18 29.47
CA PRO A 17 -4.89 -7.58 30.57
C PRO A 17 -3.42 -7.30 30.21
N VAL A 18 -2.60 -6.94 31.21
CA VAL A 18 -1.15 -6.78 31.01
C VAL A 18 -0.55 -8.13 30.59
N PRO A 19 0.19 -8.20 29.48
CA PRO A 19 0.80 -9.46 29.05
C PRO A 19 1.88 -9.92 30.02
N TYR A 20 1.88 -11.20 30.37
CA TYR A 20 2.82 -11.78 31.34
C TYR A 20 4.25 -11.97 30.80
N PHE A 21 4.42 -11.86 29.48
CA PHE A 21 5.68 -12.07 28.77
C PHE A 21 6.47 -10.78 28.51
N LEU A 22 6.04 -9.65 29.09
CA LEU A 22 6.78 -8.39 28.98
C LEU A 22 8.12 -8.47 29.74
N CYS A 23 9.18 -7.96 29.12
CA CYS A 23 10.50 -7.79 29.75
C CYS A 23 10.78 -6.30 30.04
N GLU A 24 11.89 -6.01 30.70
CA GLU A 24 12.30 -4.64 31.07
C GLU A 24 12.50 -3.71 29.85
N TYR A 25 12.75 -4.27 28.66
CA TYR A 25 12.93 -3.53 27.40
C TYR A 25 11.62 -3.31 26.63
N CYS A 26 10.47 -3.69 27.21
CA CYS A 26 9.17 -3.45 26.60
C CYS A 26 8.66 -2.04 26.89
N GLN A 27 8.53 -1.23 25.84
CA GLN A 27 7.92 0.09 25.89
C GLN A 27 6.42 -0.02 25.59
N LYS A 28 5.59 0.53 26.48
CA LYS A 28 4.15 0.68 26.22
C LYS A 28 3.92 1.76 25.18
N ILE A 29 3.26 1.41 24.08
CA ILE A 29 2.88 2.33 23.00
C ILE A 29 1.43 2.78 23.19
N SER A 30 0.54 1.85 23.53
CA SER A 30 -0.86 2.12 23.91
C SER A 30 -1.36 1.02 24.84
N ASP A 31 -2.62 1.11 25.30
CA ASP A 31 -3.23 0.05 26.11
C ASP A 31 -3.32 -1.30 25.37
N THR A 32 -3.24 -1.27 24.04
CA THR A 32 -3.32 -2.44 23.17
C THR A 32 -2.02 -2.74 22.43
N CYS A 33 -0.91 -2.07 22.74
CA CYS A 33 0.32 -2.21 21.97
C CYS A 33 1.58 -1.99 22.81
N TYR A 34 2.55 -2.90 22.69
CA TYR A 34 3.88 -2.81 23.29
C TYR A 34 4.95 -3.09 22.24
N PHE A 35 6.06 -2.34 22.29
CA PHE A 35 7.26 -2.59 21.49
C PHE A 35 8.37 -3.15 22.39
N CYS A 36 9.03 -4.22 21.96
CA CYS A 36 10.15 -4.84 22.69
C CYS A 36 11.48 -4.62 21.96
N LEU A 37 12.43 -3.98 22.64
CA LEU A 37 13.75 -3.64 22.08
C LEU A 37 14.83 -4.72 22.30
N ASN A 38 14.53 -5.78 23.04
CA ASN A 38 15.49 -6.84 23.40
C ASN A 38 15.56 -8.00 22.40
N GLN A 39 14.68 -8.03 21.40
CA GLN A 39 14.54 -9.17 20.49
C GLN A 39 14.43 -8.71 19.03
N THR A 40 14.97 -9.51 18.11
CA THR A 40 15.01 -9.21 16.67
C THR A 40 13.72 -9.61 15.99
N SER A 41 13.02 -8.64 15.40
CA SER A 41 11.72 -8.88 14.79
C SER A 41 11.81 -9.41 13.34
N ASN A 42 10.72 -9.99 12.83
CA ASN A 42 10.58 -10.40 11.41
C ASN A 42 10.47 -9.23 10.41
N PHE A 43 10.85 -8.02 10.84
CA PHE A 43 10.72 -6.77 10.09
C PHE A 43 11.51 -6.79 8.78
N GLU A 44 12.75 -7.26 8.80
CA GLU A 44 13.64 -7.28 7.63
C GLU A 44 13.01 -8.01 6.44
N ARG A 45 12.35 -9.15 6.69
CA ARG A 45 11.67 -9.92 5.64
C ARG A 45 10.56 -9.11 4.98
N LYS A 46 9.77 -8.37 5.77
CA LYS A 46 8.68 -7.53 5.26
C LYS A 46 9.21 -6.29 4.56
N LEU A 47 10.29 -5.69 5.08
CA LEU A 47 10.97 -4.57 4.45
C LEU A 47 11.49 -4.96 3.06
N TYR A 48 12.17 -6.10 2.94
CA TYR A 48 12.64 -6.61 1.65
C TYR A 48 11.48 -6.88 0.69
N GLN A 49 10.40 -7.49 1.17
CA GLN A 49 9.20 -7.69 0.36
C GLN A 49 8.65 -6.35 -0.17
N PHE A 50 8.61 -5.30 0.65
CA PHE A 50 8.15 -3.98 0.23
C PHE A 50 9.09 -3.30 -0.77
N GLN A 51 10.40 -3.46 -0.61
CA GLN A 51 11.39 -2.96 -1.57
C GLN A 51 11.18 -3.55 -2.97
N LEU A 52 10.88 -4.85 -3.08
CA LEU A 52 10.53 -5.48 -4.36
C LEU A 52 9.29 -4.87 -5.00
N TYR A 53 8.29 -4.48 -4.21
CA TYR A 53 7.13 -3.73 -4.72
C TYR A 53 7.49 -2.30 -5.13
N ASN A 54 8.71 -1.79 -4.97
CA ASN A 54 9.11 -0.43 -5.36
C ASN A 54 10.11 -0.42 -6.53
N GLU A 55 10.51 -1.61 -6.99
CA GLU A 55 11.38 -1.79 -8.15
C GLU A 55 10.52 -1.81 -9.43
N PRO A 56 10.89 -1.02 -10.46
CA PRO A 56 10.23 -1.10 -11.75
C PRO A 56 10.42 -2.49 -12.38
N ASN A 57 9.34 -3.08 -12.90
CA ASN A 57 9.34 -4.37 -13.59
C ASN A 57 9.99 -4.32 -14.98
N ASN A 58 10.19 -3.12 -15.55
CA ASN A 58 10.86 -2.88 -16.84
C ASN A 58 10.38 -3.77 -17.99
N LEU A 59 9.10 -4.15 -17.96
CA LEU A 59 8.54 -4.99 -19.02
C LEU A 59 8.54 -4.21 -20.35
N PRO A 60 8.82 -4.84 -21.50
CA PRO A 60 8.65 -4.18 -22.79
C PRO A 60 7.18 -4.26 -23.25
N ILE A 61 6.73 -3.35 -24.11
CA ILE A 61 5.33 -3.35 -24.58
C ILE A 61 4.93 -4.66 -25.27
N GLU A 62 5.86 -5.28 -25.99
CA GLU A 62 5.64 -6.54 -26.68
C GLU A 62 5.23 -7.66 -25.72
N GLU A 63 5.85 -7.70 -24.53
CA GLU A 63 5.51 -8.70 -23.51
C GLU A 63 4.14 -8.42 -22.91
N VAL A 64 3.80 -7.15 -22.66
CA VAL A 64 2.47 -6.76 -22.17
C VAL A 64 1.38 -7.13 -23.18
N VAL A 65 1.57 -6.79 -24.46
CA VAL A 65 0.60 -7.07 -25.54
C VAL A 65 0.38 -8.57 -25.73
N LYS A 66 1.44 -9.38 -25.63
CA LYS A 66 1.37 -10.84 -25.75
C LYS A 66 0.45 -11.49 -24.72
N HIS A 67 0.34 -10.89 -23.53
CA HIS A 67 -0.37 -11.47 -22.39
C HIS A 67 -1.72 -10.79 -22.06
N CYS A 68 -2.04 -9.66 -22.67
CA CYS A 68 -3.28 -8.91 -22.41
C CYS A 68 -4.35 -9.11 -23.50
N ASP A 69 -5.55 -8.59 -23.25
CA ASP A 69 -6.68 -8.67 -24.17
C ASP A 69 -6.40 -7.98 -25.51
N LYS A 70 -6.66 -8.69 -26.61
CA LYS A 70 -6.46 -8.23 -27.99
C LYS A 70 -7.51 -7.24 -28.47
N SER A 71 -8.58 -7.00 -27.70
CA SER A 71 -9.60 -5.99 -28.03
C SER A 71 -9.13 -4.55 -27.79
N PHE A 72 -7.94 -4.36 -27.21
CA PHE A 72 -7.36 -3.06 -26.92
C PHE A 72 -6.19 -2.74 -27.87
N ILE A 73 -5.98 -1.45 -28.09
CA ILE A 73 -4.77 -0.90 -28.69
C ILE A 73 -3.88 -0.44 -27.54
N TYR A 74 -2.61 -0.82 -27.61
CA TYR A 74 -1.60 -0.52 -26.60
C TYR A 74 -0.60 0.48 -27.16
N GLU A 75 -0.23 1.46 -26.34
CA GLU A 75 0.65 2.54 -26.76
C GLU A 75 1.73 2.81 -25.72
N GLU A 76 2.96 3.00 -26.19
CA GLU A 76 4.05 3.51 -25.38
C GLU A 76 4.04 5.04 -25.35
N ASN A 77 4.14 5.57 -24.14
CA ASN A 77 4.31 6.98 -23.86
C ASN A 77 5.76 7.24 -23.47
N ILE A 78 6.59 7.54 -24.48
CA ILE A 78 8.03 7.75 -24.33
C ILE A 78 8.33 8.92 -23.37
N ASP A 79 7.49 9.97 -23.37
CA ASP A 79 7.63 11.12 -22.46
C ASP A 79 7.44 10.73 -20.97
N ASN A 80 6.90 9.54 -20.71
CA ASN A 80 6.69 9.01 -19.37
C ASN A 80 7.67 7.90 -19.01
N ALA A 81 8.61 7.51 -19.87
CA ALA A 81 9.55 6.42 -19.58
C ALA A 81 10.29 6.64 -18.24
N ASP A 82 10.89 7.81 -18.08
CA ASP A 82 11.69 8.17 -16.90
C ASP A 82 10.86 8.73 -15.73
N LYS A 83 9.56 8.94 -15.92
CA LYS A 83 8.69 9.46 -14.86
C LYS A 83 8.33 8.34 -13.89
N ILE A 84 8.70 8.55 -12.62
CA ILE A 84 8.48 7.60 -11.53
C ILE A 84 6.98 7.28 -11.35
N TYR A 85 6.14 8.32 -11.32
CA TYR A 85 4.72 8.14 -11.04
C TYR A 85 3.90 7.73 -12.26
N GLU A 86 4.30 8.15 -13.46
CA GLU A 86 3.45 8.01 -14.65
C GLU A 86 3.60 6.64 -15.31
N PRO A 87 2.51 6.03 -15.81
CA PRO A 87 2.59 4.81 -16.59
C PRO A 87 3.24 5.11 -17.95
N TYR A 88 4.06 4.17 -18.45
CA TYR A 88 4.66 4.26 -19.78
C TYR A 88 3.82 3.52 -20.82
N ILE A 89 3.18 2.39 -20.50
CA ILE A 89 2.20 1.76 -21.37
C ILE A 89 0.81 2.19 -20.97
N THR A 90 0.02 2.58 -21.97
CA THR A 90 -1.41 2.81 -21.84
C THR A 90 -2.18 1.96 -22.83
N ARG A 91 -3.49 1.78 -22.60
CA ARG A 91 -4.35 1.07 -23.54
C ARG A 91 -5.67 1.79 -23.78
N CYS A 92 -6.21 1.68 -24.98
CA CYS A 92 -7.53 2.18 -25.34
C CYS A 92 -8.35 1.08 -26.03
N LYS A 93 -9.67 1.12 -25.89
CA LYS A 93 -10.53 0.27 -26.72
C LYS A 93 -10.57 0.85 -28.13
N VAL A 94 -10.57 -0.02 -29.15
CA VAL A 94 -10.64 0.38 -30.56
C VAL A 94 -11.86 1.29 -30.83
N GLU A 95 -13.01 0.96 -30.22
CA GLU A 95 -14.26 1.72 -30.34
C GLU A 95 -14.22 3.12 -29.69
N ASP A 96 -13.30 3.34 -28.75
CA ASP A 96 -13.18 4.60 -27.99
C ASP A 96 -12.13 5.56 -28.57
N GLU A 97 -11.31 5.09 -29.51
CA GLU A 97 -10.20 5.85 -30.05
C GLU A 97 -10.66 6.97 -30.98
N TYR A 98 -11.76 6.77 -31.70
CA TYR A 98 -12.27 7.72 -32.70
C TYR A 98 -13.66 8.25 -32.34
N ASP A 99 -13.91 9.53 -32.62
CA ASP A 99 -15.27 10.07 -32.59
C ASP A 99 -16.09 9.63 -33.81
N VAL A 100 -17.38 9.99 -33.83
CA VAL A 100 -18.28 9.70 -34.96
C VAL A 100 -17.84 10.37 -36.28
N GLU A 101 -16.90 11.32 -36.23
CA GLU A 101 -16.29 12.01 -37.37
C GLU A 101 -14.92 11.42 -37.75
N GLY A 102 -14.44 10.37 -37.05
CA GLY A 102 -13.14 9.75 -37.28
C GLY A 102 -11.94 10.50 -36.70
N LYS A 103 -12.14 11.52 -35.85
CA LYS A 103 -11.05 12.20 -35.14
C LYS A 103 -10.67 11.44 -33.88
N ARG A 104 -9.37 11.35 -33.63
CA ARG A 104 -8.83 10.69 -32.44
C ARG A 104 -9.25 11.44 -31.16
N LYS A 105 -10.00 10.78 -30.27
CA LYS A 105 -10.37 11.33 -28.97
C LYS A 105 -9.19 11.24 -28.03
N LYS A 106 -8.74 12.38 -27.49
CA LYS A 106 -7.74 12.43 -26.41
C LYS A 106 -8.42 12.01 -25.10
N LYS A 107 -8.64 10.71 -24.91
CA LYS A 107 -9.14 10.16 -23.65
C LYS A 107 -7.96 9.83 -22.72
N ASP A 108 -8.20 9.97 -21.42
CA ASP A 108 -7.28 9.46 -20.42
C ASP A 108 -7.38 7.93 -20.41
N HIS A 109 -6.30 7.29 -20.85
CA HIS A 109 -6.26 5.85 -21.07
C HIS A 109 -5.75 5.13 -19.82
N PRO A 110 -6.33 3.98 -19.46
CA PRO A 110 -5.78 3.15 -18.40
C PRO A 110 -4.29 2.87 -18.62
N GLY A 111 -3.50 3.07 -17.58
CA GLY A 111 -2.07 2.89 -17.58
C GLY A 111 -1.64 1.64 -16.85
N PHE A 112 -0.63 0.96 -17.39
CA PHE A 112 -0.03 -0.23 -16.80
C PHE A 112 0.88 0.16 -15.64
N CYS A 113 0.70 -0.45 -14.45
CA CYS A 113 1.59 -0.17 -13.33
C CYS A 113 2.98 -0.75 -13.57
N LYS A 114 3.99 0.11 -13.45
CA LYS A 114 5.42 -0.22 -13.63
C LYS A 114 6.02 -1.03 -12.48
N TYR A 115 5.33 -1.19 -11.35
CA TYR A 115 5.93 -1.72 -10.11
C TYR A 115 5.26 -3.00 -9.63
N CYS A 116 4.11 -3.36 -10.18
CA CYS A 116 3.45 -4.60 -9.81
C CYS A 116 4.23 -5.79 -10.37
N ILE A 117 4.48 -6.76 -9.49
CA ILE A 117 4.93 -8.10 -9.85
C ILE A 117 3.70 -8.84 -10.40
N ILE A 118 3.78 -9.30 -11.66
CA ILE A 118 2.69 -10.02 -12.31
C ILE A 118 2.96 -11.52 -12.25
N GLU A 119 2.08 -12.24 -11.58
CA GLU A 119 2.10 -13.70 -11.51
C GLU A 119 0.88 -14.27 -12.26
N GLY A 120 1.11 -15.16 -13.22
CA GLY A 120 0.04 -15.87 -13.93
C GLY A 120 -0.78 -15.00 -14.89
N ALA A 121 -2.10 -15.22 -14.95
CA ALA A 121 -3.01 -14.70 -15.98
C ALA A 121 -3.63 -13.32 -15.67
N GLN A 122 -3.08 -12.54 -14.74
CA GLN A 122 -3.72 -11.31 -14.22
C GLN A 122 -3.25 -10.01 -14.89
N TRP A 123 -2.69 -10.07 -16.10
CA TRP A 123 -2.06 -8.93 -16.76
C TRP A 123 -3.00 -7.74 -16.99
N ASP A 124 -4.23 -7.99 -17.45
CA ASP A 124 -5.23 -6.94 -17.68
C ASP A 124 -5.63 -6.18 -16.41
N SER A 125 -5.53 -6.81 -15.23
CA SER A 125 -5.86 -6.18 -13.95
C SER A 125 -4.82 -5.15 -13.50
N ASN A 126 -3.63 -5.15 -14.14
CA ASN A 126 -2.56 -4.20 -13.86
C ASN A 126 -2.74 -2.85 -14.58
N PHE A 127 -3.82 -2.68 -15.36
CA PHE A 127 -4.19 -1.42 -15.97
C PHE A 127 -5.17 -0.64 -15.09
N TYR A 128 -4.77 0.56 -14.69
CA TYR A 128 -5.55 1.44 -13.83
C TYR A 128 -5.93 2.73 -14.57
N GLU A 129 -7.16 3.20 -14.40
CA GLU A 129 -7.58 4.52 -14.89
C GLU A 129 -6.77 5.63 -14.20
N ARG A 130 -6.03 6.43 -14.98
CA ARG A 130 -5.00 7.36 -14.49
C ARG A 130 -5.58 8.54 -13.70
N ASN A 131 -6.69 9.13 -14.16
CA ASN A 131 -7.41 10.21 -13.47
C ASN A 131 -8.39 9.72 -12.39
N ASN A 132 -8.48 8.41 -12.17
CA ASN A 132 -9.31 7.86 -11.10
C ASN A 132 -8.49 7.81 -9.80
N SER A 133 -9.16 8.00 -8.66
CA SER A 133 -8.58 7.80 -7.33
C SER A 133 -7.96 6.41 -7.15
N ARG A 134 -8.31 5.45 -8.02
CA ARG A 134 -7.74 4.10 -8.08
C ARG A 134 -6.24 4.09 -8.40
N TYR A 135 -5.77 4.74 -9.45
CA TYR A 135 -4.33 4.71 -9.79
C TYR A 135 -3.50 5.44 -8.73
N ARG A 136 -3.92 6.64 -8.35
CA ARG A 136 -3.29 7.39 -7.25
C ARG A 136 -3.26 6.59 -5.96
N GLY A 137 -4.40 5.99 -5.59
CA GLY A 137 -4.52 5.16 -4.41
C GLY A 137 -3.62 3.94 -4.47
N HIS A 138 -3.49 3.30 -5.64
CA HIS A 138 -2.60 2.17 -5.84
C HIS A 138 -1.12 2.57 -5.69
N MET A 139 -0.68 3.62 -6.38
CA MET A 139 0.69 4.11 -6.30
C MET A 139 1.11 4.50 -4.88
N ILE A 140 0.23 5.17 -4.14
CA ILE A 140 0.50 5.56 -2.74
C ILE A 140 0.44 4.35 -1.80
N ASN A 141 -0.63 3.56 -1.85
CA ASN A 141 -0.89 2.54 -0.83
C ASN A 141 -0.16 1.22 -1.09
N THR A 142 0.30 0.96 -2.31
CA THR A 142 1.03 -0.25 -2.67
C THR A 142 2.51 0.01 -2.90
N HIS A 143 2.84 1.15 -3.51
CA HIS A 143 4.21 1.45 -3.92
C HIS A 143 4.86 2.58 -3.12
N GLY A 144 4.11 3.32 -2.28
CA GLY A 144 4.65 4.44 -1.54
C GLY A 144 5.21 5.55 -2.45
N ILE A 145 4.54 5.80 -3.57
CA ILE A 145 4.91 6.82 -4.56
C ILE A 145 3.79 7.85 -4.68
N HIS A 146 4.12 9.11 -4.46
CA HIS A 146 3.17 10.23 -4.55
C HIS A 146 3.13 10.80 -5.98
N PRO A 147 2.02 11.43 -6.44
CA PRO A 147 1.94 12.02 -7.78
C PRO A 147 3.01 13.06 -8.12
N ASN A 148 3.61 13.71 -7.12
CA ASN A 148 4.73 14.63 -7.32
C ASN A 148 6.08 13.92 -7.56
N GLY A 149 6.11 12.58 -7.57
CA GLY A 149 7.33 11.78 -7.76
C GLY A 149 8.07 11.43 -6.47
N THR A 150 7.64 11.94 -5.32
CA THR A 150 8.25 11.62 -4.02
C THR A 150 7.98 10.17 -3.63
N ARG A 151 9.03 9.48 -3.17
CA ARG A 151 8.94 8.12 -2.61
C ARG A 151 8.95 8.18 -1.08
N CYS A 152 8.24 7.26 -0.44
CA CYS A 152 8.31 7.11 1.01
C CYS A 152 9.72 6.69 1.43
N LYS A 153 10.23 7.27 2.52
CA LYS A 153 11.47 6.79 3.14
C LYS A 153 11.19 5.42 3.77
N LEU A 154 12.10 4.47 3.66
CA LEU A 154 11.91 3.18 4.32
C LEU A 154 12.49 3.21 5.75
N PRO A 155 11.81 2.59 6.73
CA PRO A 155 12.40 2.34 8.04
C PRO A 155 13.57 1.38 7.92
N GLU A 156 14.66 1.65 8.67
CA GLU A 156 15.88 0.84 8.65
C GLU A 156 15.84 -0.28 9.70
N THR A 157 15.12 -0.06 10.79
CA THR A 157 15.03 -1.00 11.91
C THR A 157 13.59 -1.20 12.34
N GLY A 158 13.33 -2.39 12.87
CA GLY A 158 12.03 -2.75 13.44
C GLY A 158 12.20 -3.48 14.76
N VAL A 159 11.12 -3.56 15.50
CA VAL A 159 11.05 -4.07 16.87
C VAL A 159 9.95 -5.13 16.95
N PHE A 160 10.02 -6.01 17.94
CA PHE A 160 8.88 -6.88 18.21
C PHE A 160 7.71 -6.04 18.70
N CYS A 161 6.52 -6.35 18.20
CA CYS A 161 5.29 -5.68 18.57
C CYS A 161 4.31 -6.70 19.14
N TYR A 162 3.86 -6.48 20.37
CA TYR A 162 2.76 -7.22 20.98
C TYR A 162 1.50 -6.38 20.89
N LYS A 163 0.48 -6.87 20.16
CA LYS A 163 -0.77 -6.14 19.91
C LYS A 163 -1.97 -6.93 20.43
N TRP A 164 -2.87 -6.27 21.17
CA TRP A 164 -4.09 -6.88 21.66
C TRP A 164 -5.18 -6.80 20.58
N ILE A 165 -5.60 -7.96 20.07
CA ILE A 165 -6.61 -8.09 19.03
C ILE A 165 -7.51 -9.27 19.39
N ARG A 166 -8.82 -9.18 19.18
CA ARG A 166 -9.77 -10.31 19.36
C ARG A 166 -9.57 -11.05 20.70
N ASN A 167 -9.40 -10.28 21.77
CA ASN A 167 -9.17 -10.77 23.14
C ASN A 167 -7.93 -11.64 23.35
N HIS A 168 -6.90 -11.48 22.50
CA HIS A 168 -5.63 -12.19 22.61
C HIS A 168 -4.47 -11.24 22.29
N TRP A 169 -3.31 -11.51 22.89
CA TRP A 169 -2.07 -10.85 22.50
C TRP A 169 -1.45 -11.56 21.30
N PHE A 170 -1.20 -10.81 20.24
CA PHE A 170 -0.55 -11.28 19.02
C PHE A 170 0.85 -10.69 18.92
N GLU A 171 1.79 -11.51 18.46
CA GLU A 171 3.14 -11.09 18.14
C GLU A 171 3.23 -10.72 16.65
N THR A 172 3.80 -9.56 16.37
CA THR A 172 4.11 -9.07 15.04
C THR A 172 5.38 -8.22 15.09
N SER A 173 5.67 -7.50 14.02
CA SER A 173 6.73 -6.50 13.96
C SER A 173 6.14 -5.10 13.97
N GLY A 174 6.84 -4.17 14.59
CA GLY A 174 6.57 -2.73 14.55
C GLY A 174 7.82 -1.95 14.20
N PHE A 175 7.65 -0.66 13.96
CA PHE A 175 8.75 0.27 13.73
C PHE A 175 8.28 1.69 14.02
N PHE A 176 9.22 2.61 14.16
CA PHE A 176 8.92 4.04 14.23
C PHE A 176 9.06 4.68 12.86
N CYS A 177 8.21 5.66 12.57
CA CYS A 177 8.28 6.44 11.34
C CYS A 177 9.71 7.00 11.12
N PRO A 178 10.34 6.79 9.94
CA PRO A 178 11.74 7.14 9.70
C PRO A 178 11.99 8.63 9.41
N TYR A 179 10.93 9.44 9.41
CA TYR A 179 11.00 10.88 9.20
C TYR A 179 11.37 11.60 10.51
N ILE A 180 12.34 12.50 10.43
CA ILE A 180 12.91 13.20 11.58
C ILE A 180 11.80 13.92 12.35
N GLY A 181 11.73 13.68 13.66
CA GLY A 181 10.78 14.33 14.55
C GLY A 181 9.35 13.75 14.54
N CYS A 182 9.03 12.77 13.69
CA CYS A 182 7.71 12.18 13.66
C CYS A 182 7.47 11.17 14.78
N ASN A 183 8.39 10.22 14.97
CA ASN A 183 8.35 9.16 15.99
C ASN A 183 7.01 8.39 16.10
N GLU A 184 6.18 8.39 15.05
CA GLU A 184 4.90 7.67 15.07
C GLU A 184 5.16 6.16 15.13
N PRO A 185 4.60 5.44 16.12
CA PRO A 185 4.74 4.00 16.23
C PRO A 185 3.76 3.29 15.28
N LEU A 186 4.29 2.43 14.42
CA LEU A 186 3.55 1.76 13.36
C LEU A 186 3.70 0.25 13.46
N THR A 187 2.64 -0.48 13.10
CA THR A 187 2.65 -1.94 13.13
C THR A 187 2.64 -2.51 11.71
N LEU A 188 3.40 -3.59 11.49
CA LEU A 188 3.35 -4.31 10.23
C LEU A 188 2.06 -5.14 10.17
N GLY A 189 1.30 -4.94 9.10
CA GLY A 189 0.11 -5.71 8.79
C GLY A 189 0.45 -7.11 8.30
N GLU A 190 -0.43 -8.07 8.59
CA GLU A 190 -0.27 -9.47 8.20
C GLU A 190 -0.41 -9.68 6.68
N LYS A 191 -1.25 -8.86 6.03
CA LYS A 191 -1.60 -8.99 4.60
C LYS A 191 -0.69 -8.18 3.67
N GLY A 192 -0.43 -8.74 2.49
CA GLY A 192 0.37 -8.10 1.44
C GLY A 192 1.77 -7.73 1.94
N HIS A 193 2.24 -6.55 1.54
CA HIS A 193 3.52 -5.99 1.97
C HIS A 193 3.53 -5.52 3.43
N GLY A 194 2.38 -5.38 4.10
CA GLY A 194 2.29 -5.05 5.53
C GLY A 194 2.50 -3.57 5.90
N PHE A 195 2.92 -2.70 4.98
CA PHE A 195 3.18 -1.27 5.25
C PHE A 195 1.95 -0.35 5.11
N HIS A 196 0.74 -0.88 5.00
CA HIS A 196 -0.47 -0.06 4.74
C HIS A 196 -0.72 1.05 5.78
N GLU A 197 -0.53 0.76 7.09
CA GLU A 197 -0.66 1.78 8.15
C GLU A 197 0.38 2.88 7.96
N TYR A 198 1.61 2.51 7.63
CA TYR A 198 2.69 3.44 7.38
C TYR A 198 2.44 4.31 6.15
N LEU A 199 2.05 3.72 5.02
CA LEU A 199 1.84 4.48 3.79
C LEU A 199 0.68 5.48 3.92
N ARG A 200 -0.35 5.12 4.70
CA ARG A 200 -1.42 6.07 5.05
C ARG A 200 -0.91 7.21 5.91
N HIS A 201 -0.10 6.92 6.93
CA HIS A 201 0.53 7.93 7.76
C HIS A 201 1.45 8.83 6.93
N TRP A 202 2.33 8.26 6.12
CA TRP A 202 3.23 8.96 5.22
C TRP A 202 2.49 9.86 4.23
N SER A 203 1.47 9.34 3.55
CA SER A 203 0.67 10.14 2.61
C SER A 203 -0.02 11.33 3.26
N LYS A 204 -0.34 11.25 4.56
CA LYS A 204 -1.04 12.32 5.29
C LYS A 204 -0.09 13.33 5.91
N CYS A 205 1.08 12.89 6.35
CA CYS A 205 1.97 13.68 7.20
C CYS A 205 3.26 14.12 6.50
N HIS A 206 3.70 13.43 5.45
CA HIS A 206 5.05 13.57 4.88
C HIS A 206 5.09 13.73 3.35
N ALA A 207 4.03 13.35 2.63
CA ALA A 207 4.03 13.37 1.16
C ALA A 207 3.94 14.77 0.54
N ASP A 208 3.37 15.74 1.29
CA ASP A 208 3.19 17.14 0.90
C ASP A 208 4.26 18.08 1.51
N GLY A 209 5.40 17.52 1.95
CA GLY A 209 6.51 18.29 2.50
C GLY A 209 7.04 19.36 1.56
#